data_AF-A0A8H8R5G4-F1
#
_entry.id   AF-A0A8H8R5G4-F1
#
_cell.length_a   1.000
_cell.length_b   1.000
_cell.length_c   1.000
_cell.angle_alpha   90.00
_cell.angle_beta   90.00
_cell.angle_gamma   90.00
#
_symmetry.space_group_name_H-M   'P 1'
#
loop_
_entity.id
_entity.type
_entity.pdbx_description
1 polymer ?
#
loop_
_entity_poly.entity_id
_entity_poly.type
_entity_poly.pdbx_seq_one_letter_code
_entity_poly.pdbx_strand_id
1 'polypeptide(L)'
;MHRRSHQARGEEAARHEFLYDSSLMHHDSQPYFTPADPPIKALDFSQPASSWLRPTPVARGYARAGGDTVWLYLPHLAMCRLVEEMWKDKFMWLWDNSNSEGSGWADFDFIFPILMHPDTSGMAHVIGMAERVVLWLKGWGEDVEFCTHEQIAGSWEKEKDKDNGKGGR
;
A
#
# COMPACT_ATOMS: atom_id res chain seq x y z
N MET A 1 -15.80 2.14 20.71
CA MET A 1 -15.07 2.12 19.42
C MET A 1 -13.85 1.22 19.61
N HIS A 2 -13.90 -0.02 19.12
CA HIS A 2 -12.88 -1.04 19.40
C HIS A 2 -11.78 -0.96 18.34
N ARG A 3 -10.63 -0.34 18.67
CA ARG A 3 -9.50 -0.21 17.76
C ARG A 3 -8.75 -1.55 17.74
N ARG A 4 -9.06 -2.43 16.78
CA ARG A 4 -8.33 -3.70 16.59
C ARG A 4 -6.90 -3.39 16.12
N SER A 5 -5.91 -4.11 16.65
CA SER A 5 -4.51 -3.98 16.28
C SER A 5 -4.28 -4.37 14.81
N HIS A 6 -3.19 -3.90 14.20
CA HIS A 6 -2.79 -4.26 12.83
C HIS A 6 -2.62 -5.78 12.66
N GLN A 7 -2.05 -6.44 13.66
CA GLN A 7 -1.90 -7.89 13.72
C GLN A 7 -3.25 -8.64 13.67
N ALA A 8 -4.26 -8.16 14.39
CA ALA A 8 -5.58 -8.79 14.39
C ALA A 8 -6.26 -8.75 13.01
N ARG A 9 -5.90 -7.78 12.15
CA ARG A 9 -6.47 -7.62 10.80
C ARG A 9 -5.81 -8.55 9.78
N GLY A 10 -4.48 -8.68 9.80
CA GLY A 10 -3.78 -9.67 8.98
C GLY A 10 -4.18 -11.11 9.32
N GLU A 11 -4.34 -11.40 10.62
CA GLU A 11 -4.83 -12.71 11.08
C GLU A 11 -6.29 -12.99 10.68
N GLU A 12 -7.14 -11.97 10.59
CA GLU A 12 -8.54 -12.09 10.14
C GLU A 12 -8.61 -12.31 8.62
N ALA A 13 -7.78 -11.61 7.84
CA ALA A 13 -7.65 -11.82 6.40
C ALA A 13 -7.23 -13.27 6.08
N ALA A 14 -6.25 -13.79 6.84
CA ALA A 14 -5.77 -15.16 6.77
C ALA A 14 -6.88 -16.20 7.05
N ARG A 15 -7.73 -15.94 8.04
CA ARG A 15 -8.83 -16.85 8.43
C ARG A 15 -9.91 -16.97 7.37
N HIS A 16 -10.06 -15.96 6.53
CA HIS A 16 -11.09 -15.90 5.50
C HIS A 16 -10.54 -16.12 4.08
N GLU A 17 -9.27 -16.54 3.95
CA GLU A 17 -8.63 -16.84 2.67
C GLU A 17 -8.63 -15.66 1.69
N PHE A 18 -8.54 -14.42 2.21
CA PHE A 18 -8.39 -13.25 1.35
C PHE A 18 -6.98 -13.20 0.75
N LEU A 19 -6.91 -12.97 -0.56
CA LEU A 19 -5.66 -12.90 -1.34
C LEU A 19 -4.78 -11.72 -0.93
N TYR A 20 -5.39 -10.58 -0.60
CA TYR A 20 -4.68 -9.38 -0.21
C TYR A 20 -5.45 -8.58 0.85
N ASP A 21 -4.71 -7.89 1.71
CA ASP A 21 -5.25 -6.79 2.51
C ASP A 21 -4.81 -5.46 1.91
N SER A 22 -5.59 -4.46 2.23
CA SER A 22 -5.40 -3.13 1.73
C SER A 22 -5.85 -2.22 2.90
N SER A 23 -5.21 -2.32 4.05
CA SER A 23 -5.52 -1.45 5.19
C SER A 23 -4.28 -0.94 5.90
N LEU A 24 -3.12 -1.29 5.35
CA LEU A 24 -1.80 -1.10 5.92
C LEU A 24 -0.96 -0.19 5.01
N MET A 25 0.03 0.46 5.61
CA MET A 25 0.77 1.57 5.01
C MET A 25 2.28 1.46 5.34
N HIS A 26 2.83 0.25 5.36
CA HIS A 26 4.26 0.07 5.66
C HIS A 26 5.17 0.44 4.47
N HIS A 27 4.67 0.30 3.24
CA HIS A 27 5.32 0.73 2.00
C HIS A 27 4.38 1.71 1.27
N ASP A 28 4.92 2.47 0.31
CA ASP A 28 4.19 3.52 -0.43
C ASP A 28 3.77 3.11 -1.85
N SER A 29 4.54 2.25 -2.52
CA SER A 29 4.36 1.91 -3.94
C SER A 29 4.74 0.48 -4.28
N GLN A 30 4.92 -0.38 -3.27
CA GLN A 30 5.31 -1.78 -3.43
C GLN A 30 4.51 -2.68 -2.48
N PRO A 31 4.01 -3.84 -2.94
CA PRO A 31 3.31 -4.78 -2.09
C PRO A 31 4.30 -5.53 -1.20
N TYR A 32 3.86 -5.92 -0.02
CA TYR A 32 4.70 -6.61 0.96
C TYR A 32 3.86 -7.60 1.76
N PHE A 33 4.45 -8.64 2.33
CA PHE A 33 3.69 -9.57 3.18
C PHE A 33 3.45 -8.91 4.53
N THR A 34 2.27 -9.12 5.13
CA THR A 34 1.98 -8.57 6.45
C THR A 34 3.00 -9.08 7.48
N PRO A 35 3.76 -8.20 8.17
CA PRO A 35 4.68 -8.63 9.23
C PRO A 35 3.92 -9.23 10.41
N ALA A 36 4.49 -10.27 11.03
CA ALA A 36 3.94 -10.86 12.26
C ALA A 36 4.40 -10.07 13.51
N ASP A 37 4.29 -8.74 13.46
CA ASP A 37 4.80 -7.84 14.50
C ASP A 37 4.03 -8.01 15.81
N PRO A 38 4.72 -7.97 16.96
CA PRO A 38 4.05 -8.04 18.25
C PRO A 38 3.15 -6.82 18.47
N PRO A 39 2.06 -6.95 19.26
CA PRO A 39 1.14 -5.86 19.49
C PRO A 39 1.84 -4.68 20.18
N ILE A 40 1.55 -3.47 19.71
CA ILE A 40 2.08 -2.24 20.30
C ILE A 40 1.59 -2.12 21.75
N LYS A 41 2.54 -2.09 22.69
CA LYS A 41 2.23 -1.86 24.10
C LYS A 41 1.89 -0.37 24.30
N ALA A 42 0.68 -0.10 24.80
CA ALA A 42 0.26 1.24 25.14
C ALA A 42 1.16 1.84 26.25
N LEU A 43 1.35 3.16 26.18
CA LEU A 43 2.11 3.90 27.17
C LEU A 43 1.39 3.89 28.52
N ASP A 44 2.13 3.61 29.57
CA ASP A 44 1.67 3.75 30.95
C ASP A 44 2.38 4.95 31.59
N PHE A 45 1.66 6.07 31.70
CA PHE A 45 2.17 7.31 32.28
C PHE A 45 2.37 7.24 33.81
N SER A 46 1.91 6.18 34.47
CA SER A 46 2.18 5.96 35.89
C SER A 46 3.59 5.43 36.16
N GLN A 47 4.28 4.92 35.14
CA GLN A 47 5.62 4.34 35.22
C GLN A 47 6.69 5.34 34.75
N PRO A 48 7.96 5.21 35.21
CA PRO A 48 9.05 6.05 34.72
C PRO A 48 9.23 5.89 33.21
N ALA A 49 9.68 6.95 32.53
CA ALA A 49 9.82 6.99 31.08
C ALA A 49 10.70 5.87 30.51
N SER A 50 11.70 5.40 31.27
CA SER A 50 12.57 4.28 30.91
C SER A 50 11.83 2.94 30.72
N SER A 51 10.59 2.82 31.20
CA SER A 51 9.75 1.63 31.03
C SER A 51 9.12 1.54 29.63
N TRP A 52 8.94 2.67 28.93
CA TRP A 52 8.28 2.73 27.63
C TRP A 52 9.08 3.42 26.52
N LEU A 53 10.16 4.15 26.84
CA LEU A 53 11.14 4.66 25.86
C LEU A 53 12.06 3.53 25.35
N ARG A 54 11.48 2.56 24.65
CA ARG A 54 12.20 1.46 24.01
C ARG A 54 11.77 1.35 22.54
N PRO A 55 12.70 0.98 21.63
CA PRO A 55 12.33 0.71 20.24
C PRO A 55 11.25 -0.38 20.15
N THR A 56 10.31 -0.21 19.21
CA THR A 56 9.33 -1.25 18.90
C THR A 56 10.05 -2.46 18.30
N PRO A 57 9.84 -3.68 18.82
CA PRO A 57 10.37 -4.88 18.19
C PRO A 57 9.71 -5.09 16.83
N VAL A 58 10.51 -5.26 15.79
CA VAL A 58 10.05 -5.65 14.44
C VAL A 58 10.24 -7.16 14.31
N ALA A 59 9.20 -7.87 13.87
CA ALA A 59 9.28 -9.29 13.62
C ALA A 59 10.22 -9.56 12.44
N ARG A 60 11.03 -10.63 12.57
CA ARG A 60 11.95 -11.05 11.52
C ARG A 60 11.28 -11.88 10.42
N GLY A 61 9.97 -12.12 10.54
CA GLY A 61 9.21 -13.00 9.66
C GLY A 61 7.82 -12.44 9.37
N TYR A 62 7.28 -12.86 8.23
CA TYR A 62 5.98 -12.46 7.73
C TYR A 62 4.90 -13.48 8.14
N ALA A 63 3.70 -12.99 8.45
CA ALA A 63 2.54 -13.87 8.54
C ALA A 63 2.26 -14.41 7.12
N ARG A 64 2.08 -15.72 7.00
CA ARG A 64 2.06 -16.44 5.72
C ARG A 64 0.73 -16.28 4.95
N ALA A 65 0.05 -15.16 5.13
CA ALA A 65 -1.30 -14.96 4.62
C ALA A 65 -1.50 -13.51 4.21
N GLY A 66 -1.78 -13.33 2.92
CA GLY A 66 -2.13 -12.06 2.31
C GLY A 66 -0.90 -11.20 2.01
N GLY A 67 -0.72 -10.85 0.74
CA GLY A 67 0.04 -9.66 0.41
C GLY A 67 -0.73 -8.43 0.87
N ASP A 68 -0.09 -7.55 1.63
CA ASP A 68 -0.62 -6.22 1.81
C ASP A 68 -0.33 -5.42 0.53
N THR A 69 -1.39 -4.99 -0.12
CA THR A 69 -1.33 -3.92 -1.10
C THR A 69 -1.34 -2.58 -0.37
N VAL A 70 -0.49 -1.68 -0.83
CA VAL A 70 -0.35 -0.35 -0.25
C VAL A 70 -1.55 0.52 -0.61
N TRP A 71 -1.92 1.42 0.30
CA TRP A 71 -2.74 2.57 -0.02
C TRP A 71 -2.02 3.88 0.21
N LEU A 72 -2.33 4.83 -0.68
CA LEU A 72 -2.19 6.23 -0.39
C LEU A 72 -3.59 6.85 -0.27
N TYR A 73 -4.13 6.90 0.95
CA TYR A 73 -5.36 7.67 1.22
C TYR A 73 -5.00 9.15 1.27
N LEU A 74 -5.43 9.90 0.25
CA LEU A 74 -5.27 11.35 0.22
C LEU A 74 -6.65 11.99 0.32
N PRO A 75 -6.95 12.69 1.44
CA PRO A 75 -8.28 13.22 1.66
C PRO A 75 -8.65 14.24 0.58
N HIS A 76 -9.78 14.01 -0.10
CA HIS A 76 -10.39 14.94 -1.06
C HIS A 76 -10.93 16.25 -0.44
N LEU A 77 -10.44 16.64 0.74
CA LEU A 77 -10.93 17.80 1.51
C LEU A 77 -10.19 19.11 1.16
N ALA A 78 -9.18 19.04 0.29
CA ALA A 78 -8.46 20.20 -0.23
C ALA A 78 -8.94 20.59 -1.64
N MET A 79 -8.59 21.80 -2.09
CA MET A 79 -8.89 22.29 -3.45
C MET A 79 -8.51 21.24 -4.51
N CYS A 80 -9.44 20.87 -5.40
CA CYS A 80 -9.22 19.79 -6.38
C CYS A 80 -7.98 19.99 -7.26
N ARG A 81 -7.64 21.23 -7.60
CA ARG A 81 -6.43 21.54 -8.37
C ARG A 81 -5.16 21.20 -7.59
N LEU A 82 -5.13 21.44 -6.28
CA LEU A 82 -3.99 21.08 -5.44
C LEU A 82 -3.85 19.56 -5.33
N VAL A 83 -4.96 18.84 -5.18
CA VAL A 83 -4.96 17.37 -5.10
C VAL A 83 -4.46 16.77 -6.41
N GLU A 84 -4.92 17.29 -7.54
CA GLU A 84 -4.46 16.87 -8.87
C GLU A 84 -2.95 17.04 -9.04
N GLU A 85 -2.40 18.23 -8.75
CA GLU A 85 -0.96 18.46 -8.90
C GLU A 85 -0.16 17.60 -7.91
N MET A 86 -0.62 17.45 -6.67
CA MET A 86 0.00 16.54 -5.71
C MET A 86 0.02 15.09 -6.19
N TRP A 87 -1.01 14.61 -6.88
CA TRP A 87 -1.03 13.25 -7.44
C TRP A 87 -0.03 13.11 -8.58
N LYS A 88 0.05 14.09 -9.48
CA LYS A 88 1.03 14.11 -10.56
C LYS A 88 2.46 14.17 -10.02
N ASP A 89 2.73 15.02 -9.05
CA ASP A 89 4.06 15.16 -8.43
C ASP A 89 4.53 13.85 -7.80
N LYS A 90 3.62 13.13 -7.12
CA LYS A 90 3.92 11.82 -6.53
C LYS A 90 4.20 10.77 -7.59
N PHE A 91 3.39 10.74 -8.66
CA PHE A 91 3.63 9.82 -9.78
C PHE A 91 4.99 10.11 -10.42
N MET A 92 5.32 11.37 -10.68
CA MET A 92 6.62 11.76 -11.27
C MET A 92 7.78 11.37 -10.36
N TRP A 93 7.65 11.60 -9.06
CA TRP A 93 8.69 11.19 -8.11
C TRP A 93 8.89 9.67 -8.14
N LEU A 94 7.80 8.89 -8.14
CA LEU A 94 7.89 7.43 -8.23
C LEU A 94 8.50 6.99 -9.56
N TRP A 95 8.10 7.60 -10.67
CA TRP A 95 8.64 7.33 -12.00
C TRP A 95 10.16 7.57 -12.08
N ASP A 96 10.64 8.67 -11.51
CA ASP A 96 12.06 9.02 -11.54
C ASP A 96 12.90 8.14 -10.59
N ASN A 97 12.31 7.62 -9.51
CA ASN A 97 13.04 6.91 -8.44
C ASN A 97 12.85 5.38 -8.46
N SER A 98 11.83 4.85 -9.13
CA SER A 98 11.53 3.41 -9.17
C SER A 98 12.68 2.57 -9.73
N ASN A 99 13.37 3.09 -10.76
CA ASN A 99 14.53 2.47 -11.39
C ASN A 99 15.76 2.36 -10.46
N SER A 100 15.85 3.20 -9.43
CA SER A 100 17.00 3.24 -8.51
C SER A 100 16.87 2.27 -7.33
N GLU A 101 15.64 1.95 -6.92
CA GLU A 101 15.39 1.02 -5.83
C GLU A 101 15.25 -0.43 -6.29
N GLY A 102 15.27 -0.70 -7.60
CA GLY A 102 15.33 -2.05 -8.16
C GLY A 102 14.39 -3.00 -7.42
N SER A 103 13.07 -2.83 -7.62
CA SER A 103 12.05 -3.64 -6.95
C SER A 103 12.24 -5.15 -7.11
N GLY A 104 13.13 -5.57 -8.02
CA GLY A 104 13.44 -6.97 -8.30
C GLY A 104 12.26 -7.70 -8.95
N TRP A 105 11.29 -6.93 -9.46
CA TRP A 105 10.09 -7.43 -10.08
C TRP A 105 10.18 -7.31 -11.61
N ALA A 106 9.54 -8.25 -12.32
CA ALA A 106 9.72 -8.43 -13.75
C ALA A 106 8.71 -7.64 -14.61
N ASP A 107 7.53 -7.28 -14.09
CA ASP A 107 6.46 -6.72 -14.93
C ASP A 107 6.19 -5.22 -14.72
N PHE A 108 6.26 -4.63 -13.51
CA PHE A 108 6.23 -3.17 -13.32
C PHE A 108 7.32 -2.64 -12.36
N ASP A 109 7.64 -1.35 -12.46
CA ASP A 109 8.66 -0.74 -11.59
C ASP A 109 8.09 -0.26 -10.25
N PHE A 110 6.84 0.20 -10.24
CA PHE A 110 6.12 0.67 -9.04
C PHE A 110 4.60 0.57 -9.22
N ILE A 111 3.86 0.64 -8.11
CA ILE A 111 2.39 0.68 -8.10
C ILE A 111 1.93 2.05 -7.61
N PHE A 112 0.95 2.63 -8.30
CA PHE A 112 0.31 3.90 -7.92
C PHE A 112 -1.18 3.73 -7.64
N PRO A 113 -1.57 3.37 -6.39
CA PRO A 113 -2.97 3.14 -6.05
C PRO A 113 -3.72 4.46 -5.85
N ILE A 114 -4.85 4.63 -6.55
CA ILE A 114 -5.76 5.76 -6.37
C ILE A 114 -7.03 5.28 -5.66
N LEU A 115 -7.23 5.74 -4.42
CA LEU A 115 -8.42 5.42 -3.65
C LEU A 115 -9.48 6.53 -3.78
N MET A 116 -10.66 6.16 -4.28
CA MET A 116 -11.78 7.07 -4.46
C MET A 116 -13.01 6.60 -3.69
N HIS A 117 -13.61 7.51 -2.90
CA HIS A 117 -14.87 7.24 -2.20
C HIS A 117 -16.03 7.96 -2.89
N PRO A 118 -17.13 7.28 -3.27
CA PRO A 118 -18.22 7.89 -4.04
C PRO A 118 -18.81 9.15 -3.39
N ASP A 119 -18.92 9.19 -2.06
CA ASP A 119 -19.38 10.40 -1.33
C ASP A 119 -18.55 11.65 -1.60
N THR A 120 -17.29 11.48 -2.02
CA THR A 120 -16.37 12.61 -2.28
C THR A 120 -16.04 12.73 -3.76
N SER A 121 -15.67 11.63 -4.42
CA SER A 121 -15.27 11.65 -5.84
C SER A 121 -16.45 11.83 -6.79
N GLY A 122 -17.68 11.51 -6.36
CA GLY A 122 -18.89 11.75 -7.13
C GLY A 122 -19.34 13.22 -7.16
N MET A 123 -18.73 14.10 -6.36
CA MET A 123 -19.07 15.52 -6.37
C MET A 123 -18.62 16.16 -7.69
N ALA A 124 -19.45 17.04 -8.25
CA ALA A 124 -19.22 17.63 -9.58
C ALA A 124 -17.88 18.38 -9.72
N HIS A 125 -17.32 18.91 -8.64
CA HIS A 125 -16.02 19.56 -8.65
C HIS A 125 -14.83 18.57 -8.61
N VAL A 126 -15.04 17.34 -8.11
CA VAL A 126 -14.03 16.28 -8.01
C VAL A 126 -14.05 15.37 -9.23
N ILE A 127 -15.21 15.10 -9.83
CA ILE A 127 -15.30 14.21 -11.01
C ILE A 127 -14.45 14.74 -12.18
N GLY A 128 -14.46 16.05 -12.43
CA GLY A 128 -13.60 16.65 -13.46
C GLY A 128 -12.12 16.57 -13.11
N MET A 129 -11.75 16.50 -11.83
CA MET A 129 -10.37 16.25 -11.39
C MET A 129 -9.94 14.82 -11.69
N ALA A 130 -10.79 13.85 -11.34
CA ALA A 130 -10.53 12.44 -11.65
C ALA A 130 -10.37 12.23 -13.16
N GLU A 131 -11.23 12.85 -13.98
CA GLU A 131 -11.13 12.79 -15.44
C GLU A 131 -9.78 13.32 -15.96
N ARG A 132 -9.33 14.49 -15.50
CA ARG A 132 -8.04 15.06 -15.92
C ARG A 132 -6.85 14.19 -15.54
N VAL A 133 -6.83 13.63 -14.33
CA VAL A 133 -5.76 12.72 -13.90
C VAL A 133 -5.77 11.46 -14.76
N VAL A 134 -6.93 10.84 -14.98
CA VAL A 134 -7.03 9.63 -15.80
C VAL A 134 -6.59 9.90 -17.24
N LEU A 135 -6.99 11.01 -17.85
CA LEU A 135 -6.55 11.38 -19.19
C LEU A 135 -5.04 11.65 -19.23
N TRP A 136 -4.48 12.28 -18.19
CA TRP A 136 -3.04 12.49 -18.08
C TRP A 136 -2.28 11.16 -18.00
N LEU A 137 -2.72 10.22 -17.14
CA LEU A 137 -2.13 8.87 -17.04
C LEU A 137 -2.24 8.09 -18.36
N LYS A 138 -3.39 8.14 -19.05
CA LYS A 138 -3.55 7.52 -20.38
C LYS A 138 -2.63 8.13 -21.44
N GLY A 139 -2.15 9.36 -21.24
CA GLY A 139 -1.18 10.01 -22.11
C GLY A 139 0.20 9.34 -22.10
N TRP A 140 0.50 8.52 -21.09
CA TRP A 140 1.75 7.75 -21.00
C TRP A 140 1.74 6.47 -21.86
N GLY A 141 0.60 6.10 -22.47
CA GLY A 141 0.54 4.98 -23.40
C GLY A 141 0.84 3.64 -22.74
N GLU A 142 1.76 2.87 -23.33
CA GLU A 142 2.14 1.51 -22.89
C GLU A 142 2.96 1.52 -21.58
N ASP A 143 3.48 2.68 -21.16
CA ASP A 143 4.28 2.81 -19.94
C ASP A 143 3.43 2.74 -18.66
N VAL A 144 2.09 2.88 -18.78
CA VAL A 144 1.15 2.84 -17.65
C VAL A 144 0.05 1.83 -17.91
N GLU A 145 0.00 0.78 -17.08
CA GLU A 145 -1.07 -0.20 -17.09
C GLU A 145 -2.10 0.07 -15.97
N PHE A 146 -3.39 0.00 -16.31
CA PHE A 146 -4.48 0.09 -15.34
C PHE A 146 -4.89 -1.31 -14.89
N CYS A 147 -4.58 -1.64 -13.63
CA CYS A 147 -4.82 -2.95 -13.04
C CYS A 147 -5.83 -2.91 -11.89
N THR A 148 -6.48 -4.05 -11.64
CA THR A 148 -7.19 -4.28 -10.37
C THR A 148 -6.21 -4.71 -9.28
N HIS A 149 -6.57 -4.49 -8.02
CA HIS A 149 -5.76 -4.92 -6.88
C HIS A 149 -5.57 -6.44 -6.84
N GLU A 150 -6.56 -7.20 -7.28
CA GLU A 150 -6.48 -8.65 -7.41
C GLU A 150 -5.42 -9.09 -8.43
N GLN A 151 -5.35 -8.43 -9.59
CA GLN A 151 -4.33 -8.73 -10.61
C GLN A 151 -2.92 -8.48 -10.08
N ILE A 152 -2.74 -7.34 -9.39
CA ILE A 152 -1.48 -6.97 -8.76
C ILE A 152 -1.09 -8.02 -7.71
N ALA A 153 -1.97 -8.34 -6.76
CA ALA A 153 -1.70 -9.31 -5.71
C ALA A 153 -1.38 -10.69 -6.28
N GLY A 154 -2.16 -11.16 -7.27
CA GLY A 154 -1.93 -12.45 -7.92
C GLY A 154 -0.63 -12.51 -8.74
N SER A 155 -0.22 -11.39 -9.36
CA SER A 155 1.08 -11.30 -10.05
C SER A 155 2.26 -11.40 -9.07
N TRP A 156 2.10 -10.76 -7.90
CA TRP A 156 3.14 -10.68 -6.88
C TRP A 156 3.33 -12.01 -6.14
N GLU A 157 2.24 -12.72 -5.80
CA GLU A 157 2.33 -14.06 -5.19
C GLU A 157 3.06 -15.04 -6.12
N LYS A 158 2.71 -15.06 -7.41
CA LYS A 158 3.35 -15.95 -8.39
C LYS A 158 4.84 -15.70 -8.50
N GLU A 159 5.29 -14.45 -8.39
CA GLU A 159 6.71 -14.14 -8.47
C GLU A 159 7.47 -14.59 -7.21
N LYS A 160 6.91 -14.35 -6.03
CA LYS A 160 7.52 -14.80 -4.78
C LYS A 160 7.54 -16.31 -4.62
N ASP A 161 6.59 -17.03 -5.20
CA ASP A 161 6.64 -18.48 -5.30
C ASP A 161 7.78 -18.97 -6.22
N LYS A 162 8.04 -18.29 -7.34
CA LYS A 162 9.19 -18.61 -8.21
C LYS A 162 10.53 -18.36 -7.54
N ASP A 163 10.65 -17.27 -6.77
CA ASP A 163 11.87 -16.95 -6.02
C ASP A 163 12.12 -17.97 -4.90
N ASN A 164 11.08 -18.35 -4.15
CA ASN A 164 11.17 -19.36 -3.10
C ASN A 164 11.50 -20.77 -3.64
N GLY A 165 11.05 -21.09 -4.86
CA GLY A 165 11.36 -22.37 -5.52
C GLY A 165 12.81 -22.52 -6.00
N LYS A 166 13.57 -21.43 -6.13
CA LYS A 166 14.99 -21.44 -6.55
C LYS A 166 15.99 -21.56 -5.39
N GLY A 167 15.54 -21.41 -4.14
CA GLY A 167 16.38 -21.53 -2.93
C GLY A 167 16.49 -22.93 -2.33
N GLY A 168 15.88 -23.93 -2.96
CA GLY A 168 15.86 -25.33 -2.51
C GLY A 168 16.61 -26.28 -3.45
N ARG A 169 17.93 -26.10 -3.61
CA ARG A 169 18.84 -27.12 -4.14
C ARG A 169 20.20 -27.01 -3.46
#